data_AF-A0A496AJ72-F1
#
_entry.id   AF-A0A496AJ72-F1
#
_cell.length_a   1.000
_cell.length_b   1.000
_cell.length_c   1.000
_cell.angle_alpha   90.00
_cell.angle_beta   90.00
_cell.angle_gamma   90.00
#
_symmetry.space_group_name_H-M   'P 1'
#
loop_
_entity.id
_entity.type
_entity.pdbx_description
1 polymer ?
#
loop_
_entity_poly.entity_id
_entity_poly.type
_entity_poly.pdbx_seq_one_letter_code
_entity_poly.pdbx_strand_id
1 'polypeptide(L)' 'MCGTTYDFVWKKGTPLPKNFPFCSARCKATDLSKWMNEEYAIRTPLQETILSDTERELLAELAELGIRIDDEKD' A
#
# COMPACT_ATOMS: atom_id res chain seq x y z
N MET A 1 6.63 -6.80 12.81
CA MET A 1 7.81 -5.91 13.00
C MET A 1 8.23 -5.93 14.46
N CYS A 2 9.54 -5.83 14.75
CA CYS A 2 10.09 -5.87 16.13
C CYS A 2 10.32 -4.49 16.75
N GLY A 3 10.02 -3.39 16.06
CA GLY A 3 10.13 -2.02 16.58
C GLY A 3 11.57 -1.51 16.77
N THR A 4 12.58 -2.23 16.30
CA THR A 4 13.98 -1.83 16.42
C THR A 4 14.30 -0.67 15.47
N THR A 5 14.88 0.40 16.01
CA THR A 5 15.44 1.51 15.25
C THR A 5 16.87 1.20 14.84
N TYR A 6 17.25 1.54 13.60
CA TYR A 6 18.61 1.36 13.11
C TYR A 6 19.03 2.57 12.29
N ASP A 7 20.29 3.02 12.48
CA ASP A 7 20.89 4.08 11.69
C ASP A 7 21.37 3.51 10.35
N PHE A 8 20.54 3.63 9.32
CA PHE A 8 20.90 3.19 7.98
C PHE A 8 21.58 4.33 7.19
N VAL A 9 22.91 4.30 7.14
CA VAL A 9 23.70 5.22 6.32
C VAL A 9 24.02 4.55 4.97
N TRP A 10 23.23 4.85 3.94
CA TRP A 10 23.52 4.37 2.58
C TRP A 10 24.66 5.18 1.95
N LYS A 11 25.62 4.47 1.33
CA LYS A 11 26.68 5.08 0.53
C LYS A 11 26.50 4.71 -0.94
N LYS A 12 26.53 5.71 -1.83
CA LYS A 12 26.46 5.50 -3.28
C LYS A 12 27.52 4.49 -3.74
N GLY A 13 27.10 3.46 -4.47
CA GLY A 13 27.97 2.38 -4.94
C GLY A 13 28.11 1.19 -4.00
N THR A 14 27.45 1.19 -2.83
CA THR A 14 27.39 0.01 -1.94
C THR A 14 26.06 -0.74 -2.11
N PRO A 15 26.08 -2.09 -2.12
CA PRO A 15 24.86 -2.88 -2.18
C PRO A 15 24.04 -2.73 -0.90
N LEU A 16 22.72 -2.76 -1.02
CA LEU A 16 21.83 -2.77 0.14
C LEU A 16 22.04 -4.04 0.98
N PRO A 17 21.87 -3.97 2.32
CA PRO A 17 21.86 -5.16 3.16
C PRO A 17 20.83 -6.19 2.66
N LYS A 18 21.15 -7.49 2.79
CA LYS A 18 20.34 -8.60 2.26
C LYS A 18 18.84 -8.53 2.62
N ASN A 19 18.50 -8.06 3.81
CA ASN A 19 17.13 -8.01 4.31
C ASN A 19 16.52 -6.60 4.28
N PHE A 20 17.26 -5.59 3.80
CA PHE A 20 16.79 -4.21 3.76
C PHE A 20 15.42 -4.12 3.04
N PRO A 21 14.42 -3.41 3.60
CA PRO A 21 14.48 -2.47 4.74
C PRO A 21 14.32 -3.12 6.13
N PHE A 22 14.22 -4.44 6.21
CA PHE A 22 14.03 -5.17 7.46
C PHE A 22 15.36 -5.53 8.13
N CYS A 23 15.34 -5.64 9.46
CA CYS A 23 16.52 -6.10 10.21
C CYS A 23 16.82 -7.60 10.02
N SER A 24 15.84 -8.39 9.59
CA SER A 24 15.97 -9.85 9.43
C SER A 24 14.92 -10.44 8.49
N ALA A 25 15.19 -11.66 8.01
CA ALA A 25 14.22 -12.44 7.24
C ALA A 25 12.91 -12.69 8.01
N ARG A 26 12.98 -12.86 9.34
CA ARG A 26 11.80 -12.99 10.20
C ARG A 26 10.91 -11.75 10.12
N CYS A 27 11.50 -10.56 10.21
CA CYS A 27 10.73 -9.32 10.15
C CYS A 27 10.09 -9.08 8.77
N LYS A 28 10.78 -9.47 7.68
CA LYS A 28 10.21 -9.49 6.33
C LYS A 28 8.98 -10.41 6.24
N ALA A 29 9.10 -11.65 6.73
CA ALA A 29 8.00 -12.61 6.68
C ALA A 29 6.80 -12.15 7.53
N THR A 30 7.05 -11.64 8.74
CA THR A 30 5.97 -11.09 9.59
C THR A 30 5.26 -9.92 8.92
N ASP A 31 5.99 -9.01 8.28
CA ASP A 31 5.38 -7.88 7.59
C ASP A 31 4.50 -8.36 6.42
N LEU A 32 4.99 -9.33 5.65
CA LEU A 32 4.20 -9.96 4.58
C LEU A 32 2.92 -10.61 5.10
N SER A 33 2.96 -11.31 6.24
CA SER A 33 1.75 -11.87 6.85
C SER A 33 0.72 -10.79 7.22
N LYS A 34 1.17 -9.63 7.70
CA LYS A 34 0.27 -8.51 8.01
C LYS A 34 -0.43 -7.94 6.78
N TRP A 35 0.30 -7.85 5.67
CA TRP A 35 -0.30 -7.51 4.37
C TRP A 35 -1.33 -8.55 3.95
N MET A 36 -0.96 -9.83 3.99
CA MET A 36 -1.84 -10.94 3.59
C MET A 36 -3.14 -11.01 4.42
N ASN A 37 -3.07 -10.61 5.70
CA ASN A 37 -4.21 -10.65 6.61
C ASN A 37 -4.98 -9.32 6.69
N GLU A 38 -4.72 -8.36 5.80
CA GLU A 38 -5.34 -7.02 5.80
C GLU A 38 -5.19 -6.27 7.15
N GLU A 39 -4.14 -6.57 7.92
CA GLU A 39 -3.88 -5.88 9.18
C GLU A 39 -3.51 -4.41 8.94
N TYR A 40 -2.89 -4.12 7.80
CA TYR A 40 -2.62 -2.77 7.32
C TYR A 40 -3.83 -2.21 6.56
N ALA A 41 -4.90 -1.90 7.29
CA ALA A 41 -6.10 -1.28 6.76
C ALA A 41 -6.27 0.17 7.26
N ILE A 42 -6.53 1.10 6.34
CA ILE A 42 -6.96 2.46 6.68
C ILE A 42 -8.46 2.37 6.99
N ARG A 43 -8.82 2.37 8.28
CA ARG A 43 -10.21 2.21 8.76
C ARG A 43 -11.00 3.52 8.80
N THR A 44 -10.35 4.64 8.49
CA THR A 44 -11.01 5.94 8.44
C THR A 44 -12.09 5.89 7.37
N PRO A 45 -13.34 6.27 7.69
CA PRO A 45 -14.38 6.40 6.69
C PRO A 45 -13.92 7.31 5.57
N LEU A 46 -14.21 6.92 4.32
CA LEU A 46 -13.96 7.77 3.17
C LEU A 46 -14.72 9.08 3.39
N GLN A 47 -14.00 10.20 3.40
CA GLN A 47 -14.65 11.50 3.36
C GLN A 47 -15.31 11.63 1.98
N GLU A 48 -16.52 12.20 1.92
CA GLU A 48 -17.25 12.40 0.65
C GLU A 48 -16.43 13.23 -0.36
N THR A 49 -15.39 13.93 0.11
CA THR A 49 -14.51 14.82 -0.65
C THR A 49 -13.24 14.17 -1.20
N ILE A 50 -13.06 12.85 -1.13
CA ILE A 50 -11.82 12.20 -1.61
C ILE A 50 -11.65 12.34 -3.12
N LEU A 51 -12.75 12.32 -3.86
CA LEU A 51 -12.73 12.55 -5.29
C LEU A 51 -12.75 14.05 -5.57
N SER A 52 -11.80 14.52 -6.37
CA SER A 52 -11.93 15.80 -7.06
C SER A 52 -13.19 15.81 -7.94
N ASP A 53 -13.69 17.00 -8.27
CA ASP A 53 -14.84 17.13 -9.17
C ASP A 53 -14.57 16.46 -10.53
N THR A 54 -13.32 16.51 -10.99
CA THR A 54 -12.85 15.82 -12.20
C THR A 54 -12.92 14.30 -12.08
N GLU A 55 -12.49 13.73 -10.95
CA GLU A 55 -12.60 12.28 -10.74
C GLU A 55 -14.06 11.82 -10.66
N ARG A 56 -14.97 12.65 -10.10
CA ARG A 56 -16.40 12.34 -10.12
C ARG A 56 -17.00 12.39 -11.52
N GLU A 57 -16.63 13.39 -12.32
CA GLU A 57 -17.10 13.55 -13.68
C GLU A 57 -16.64 12.39 -14.57
N LEU A 58 -15.37 11.98 -14.44
CA LEU A 58 -14.83 10.81 -15.14
C LEU A 58 -15.54 9.51 -14.74
N LEU A 59 -15.83 9.30 -13.45
CA LEU A 59 -16.56 8.13 -13.00
C LEU A 59 -18.01 8.12 -13.50
N ALA A 60 -18.66 9.29 -13.57
CA ALA A 60 -20.00 9.41 -14.13
C ALA A 60 -20.01 9.10 -15.65
N GLU A 61 -19.04 9.63 -16.40
CA GLU A 61 -18.88 9.34 -17.83
C GLU A 61 -18.64 7.84 -18.09
N LEU A 62 -17.76 7.20 -17.31
CA LEU A 62 -17.50 5.76 -17.41
C LEU A 62 -18.75 4.92 -17.10
N ALA A 63 -19.56 5.33 -16.13
CA ALA A 63 -20.82 4.66 -15.79
C ALA A 63 -21.87 4.78 -16.91
N GLU A 64 -22.00 5.95 -17.54
CA GLU A 64 -22.89 6.17 -18.69
C GLU A 64 -22.44 5.38 -19.93
N LEU A 65 -21.13 5.16 -20.09
CA LEU A 65 -20.56 4.29 -21.12
C LEU A 65 -20.72 2.79 -20.82
N GLY A 66 -21.38 2.44 -19.70
CA GLY A 66 -21.64 1.05 -19.31
C GLY A 66 -20.39 0.27 -18.92
N ILE A 67 -19.29 0.97 -18.62
CA ILE A 67 -18.05 0.35 -18.14
C ILE A 67 -18.26 0.05 -16.66
N ARG A 68 -18.58 -1.20 -16.36
CA ARG A 68 -18.55 -1.70 -14.99
C ARG A 68 -17.08 -1.85 -14.63
N ILE A 69 -16.61 -1.02 -13.68
CA ILE A 69 -15.40 -1.36 -12.96
C ILE A 69 -15.81 -2.53 -12.08
N ASP A 70 -15.65 -3.73 -12.60
CA ASP A 70 -15.85 -4.94 -11.83
C ASP A 70 -14.83 -4.85 -10.69
N ASP A 71 -15.30 -4.74 -9.45
CA ASP A 71 -14.50 -5.13 -8.29
C ASP A 71 -14.18 -6.61 -8.50
N GLU A 72 -13.03 -6.88 -9.13
CA GLU A 72 -12.46 -8.21 -9.30
C GLU A 72 -12.17 -8.74 -7.89
N LYS A 73 -13.19 -9.34 -7.28
CA LYS A 73 -13.07 -10.25 -6.15
C LYS A 73 -12.68 -11.61 -6.72
N ASP A 74 -11.39 -11.86 -6.79
CA ASP A 74 -10.81 -13.21 -6.72
C ASP A 74 -9.91 -13.32 -5.48
#